data_AF-A0A7J4LG19-F1
#
_entry.id   AF-A0A7J4LG19-F1
#
_cell.length_a   1.000
_cell.length_b   1.000
_cell.length_c   1.000
_cell.angle_alpha   90.00
_cell.angle_beta   90.00
_cell.angle_gamma   90.00
#
_symmetry.space_group_name_H-M   'P 1'
#
loop_
_entity.id
_entity.type
_entity.pdbx_description
1 polymer ?
#
loop_
_entity_poly.entity_id
_entity_poly.type
_entity_poly.pdbx_seq_one_letter_code
_entity_poly.pdbx_strand_id
1 'polypeptide(L)'
;MSSDLLETTKYIIHLDIYAEGVIEKSDVIGAVFGQSEGLLGDNLDLRELQKTGRVGRIDVNISSKEGKSTGTVLIPSSLDKVETAILAAALETIDRIGPCMAKIKVDKISDVRAEKRKQIIDRAQKILKTMFKNEFLESDKIIDAVRQAVRIEEISEYGASRLPAGPHVKDSDAIIIVEGRSDVLNLLKYGIKNTVAVEGTNVPKDVIDLSKTKITTAFLDGDRGGELILKELLQTADID
;
A
#
# COMPACT_ATOMS: atom_id res chain seq x y z
N MET A 1 0.43 -24.96 2.61
CA MET A 1 0.99 -25.78 3.70
C MET A 1 -0.14 -26.03 4.70
N SER A 2 -0.46 -27.29 4.93
CA SER A 2 -1.59 -27.73 5.76
C SER A 2 -1.43 -27.28 7.22
N SER A 3 -2.52 -26.81 7.80
CA SER A 3 -2.63 -26.15 9.12
C SER A 3 -2.23 -27.01 10.32
N ASP A 4 -2.12 -28.32 10.17
CA ASP A 4 -1.90 -29.27 11.28
C ASP A 4 -0.42 -29.46 11.67
N LEU A 5 0.51 -28.77 11.01
CA LEU A 5 1.97 -28.94 11.18
C LEU A 5 2.58 -28.15 12.36
N LEU A 6 1.79 -27.36 13.09
CA LEU A 6 2.31 -26.20 13.84
C LEU A 6 2.05 -26.18 15.35
N GLU A 7 1.35 -27.14 15.95
CA GLU A 7 1.02 -27.06 17.38
C GLU A 7 2.22 -27.33 18.30
N THR A 8 3.12 -28.26 17.96
CA THR A 8 4.27 -28.63 18.81
C THR A 8 5.63 -28.26 18.22
N THR A 9 5.69 -27.87 16.95
CA THR A 9 6.94 -27.55 16.24
C THR A 9 7.62 -26.32 16.85
N LYS A 10 8.85 -26.50 17.35
CA LYS A 10 9.72 -25.43 17.86
C LYS A 10 10.70 -24.97 16.79
N TYR A 11 11.29 -25.91 16.08
CA TYR A 11 12.32 -25.68 15.08
C TYR A 11 11.96 -26.34 13.75
N ILE A 12 12.45 -25.78 12.64
CA ILE A 12 12.40 -26.40 11.31
C ILE A 12 13.83 -26.48 10.79
N ILE A 13 14.29 -27.69 10.50
CA ILE A 13 15.58 -27.91 9.83
C ILE A 13 15.35 -27.76 8.33
N HIS A 14 16.10 -26.87 7.69
CA HIS A 14 16.11 -26.68 6.24
C HIS A 14 17.36 -27.33 5.68
N LEU A 15 17.17 -28.28 4.77
CA LEU A 15 18.24 -29.01 4.10
C LEU A 15 18.13 -28.81 2.60
N ASP A 16 19.26 -28.59 1.95
CA ASP A 16 19.38 -28.61 0.50
C ASP A 16 19.99 -29.94 0.05
N ILE A 17 19.46 -30.49 -1.03
CA ILE A 17 19.89 -31.76 -1.61
C ILE A 17 20.39 -31.53 -3.02
N TYR A 18 21.55 -32.10 -3.33
CA TYR A 18 22.11 -32.19 -4.67
C TYR A 18 22.46 -33.63 -4.97
N ALA A 19 21.92 -34.22 -6.04
CA ALA A 19 22.22 -35.60 -6.44
C ALA A 19 22.65 -35.69 -7.91
N GLU A 20 23.62 -36.57 -8.16
CA GLU A 20 24.15 -36.88 -9.50
C GLU A 20 23.33 -38.00 -10.15
N GLY A 21 22.04 -37.73 -10.35
CA GLY A 21 21.10 -38.63 -10.98
C GLY A 21 19.67 -38.17 -10.79
N VAL A 22 18.71 -38.93 -11.31
CA VAL A 22 17.28 -38.69 -11.10
C VAL A 22 16.86 -39.44 -9.84
N ILE A 23 16.42 -38.69 -8.83
CA ILE A 23 15.88 -39.23 -7.57
C ILE A 23 14.42 -38.80 -7.38
N GLU A 24 13.66 -39.63 -6.66
CA GLU A 24 12.28 -39.35 -6.29
C GLU A 24 12.14 -39.00 -4.80
N LYS A 25 10.94 -38.52 -4.43
CA LYS A 25 10.61 -38.19 -3.04
C LYS A 25 10.74 -39.40 -2.11
N SER A 26 10.36 -40.59 -2.58
CA SER A 26 10.50 -41.87 -1.86
C SER A 26 11.95 -42.19 -1.54
N ASP A 27 12.88 -41.94 -2.48
CA ASP A 27 14.31 -42.20 -2.29
C ASP A 27 14.90 -41.32 -1.19
N VAL A 28 14.54 -40.02 -1.19
CA VAL A 28 15.00 -39.08 -0.15
C VAL A 28 14.49 -39.49 1.22
N ILE A 29 13.21 -39.84 1.33
CA ILE A 29 12.63 -40.32 2.60
C ILE A 29 13.35 -41.59 3.05
N GLY A 30 13.56 -42.54 2.13
CA GLY A 30 14.28 -43.78 2.40
C GLY A 30 15.71 -43.55 2.91
N ALA A 31 16.45 -42.64 2.28
CA ALA A 31 17.80 -42.29 2.69
C ALA A 31 17.83 -41.60 4.05
N VAL A 32 16.95 -40.62 4.27
CA VAL A 32 16.83 -39.88 5.53
C VAL A 32 16.58 -40.82 6.70
N PHE A 33 15.59 -41.71 6.60
CA PHE A 33 15.33 -42.66 7.69
C PHE A 33 16.39 -43.75 7.77
N GLY A 34 16.75 -44.38 6.65
CA GLY A 34 17.63 -45.55 6.65
C GLY A 34 19.07 -45.24 7.04
N GLN A 35 19.65 -44.13 6.57
CA GLN A 35 21.03 -43.79 6.90
C GLN A 35 21.17 -43.04 8.23
N SER A 36 20.09 -42.46 8.77
CA SER A 36 20.10 -41.89 10.12
C SER A 36 19.96 -42.94 11.23
N GLU A 37 19.45 -44.13 10.88
CA GLU A 37 19.16 -45.22 11.83
C GLU A 37 20.45 -45.74 12.48
N GLY A 38 20.48 -45.82 13.80
CA GLY A 38 21.64 -46.31 14.57
C GLY A 38 22.81 -45.33 14.76
N LEU A 39 22.78 -44.13 14.16
CA LEU A 39 23.88 -43.15 14.31
C LEU A 39 23.82 -42.37 15.64
N LEU A 40 22.62 -42.07 16.14
CA LEU A 40 22.42 -41.12 17.24
C LEU A 40 21.83 -41.74 18.52
N GLY A 41 21.69 -43.07 18.55
CA GLY A 41 21.01 -43.82 19.61
C GLY A 41 19.48 -43.67 19.59
N ASP A 42 18.80 -44.52 20.35
CA ASP A 42 17.32 -44.68 20.27
C ASP A 42 16.53 -43.39 20.54
N ASN A 43 17.08 -42.49 21.37
CA ASN A 43 16.41 -41.22 21.73
C ASN A 43 16.42 -40.17 20.61
N LEU A 44 17.29 -40.33 19.61
CA LEU A 44 17.45 -39.42 18.48
C LEU A 44 17.21 -40.11 17.12
N ASP A 45 16.73 -41.35 17.14
CA ASP A 45 16.29 -42.06 15.94
C ASP A 45 15.07 -41.35 15.32
N LEU A 46 15.17 -40.95 14.05
CA LEU A 46 14.11 -40.28 13.31
C LEU A 46 12.80 -41.06 13.28
N ARG A 47 12.82 -42.39 13.21
CA ARG A 47 11.59 -43.21 13.19
C ARG A 47 10.85 -43.11 14.52
N GLU A 48 11.56 -43.29 15.62
CA GLU A 48 10.97 -43.18 16.97
C GLU A 48 10.58 -41.74 17.30
N LEU A 49 11.38 -40.75 16.89
CA LEU A 49 11.03 -39.34 17.02
C LEU A 49 9.77 -38.96 16.24
N GLN A 50 9.57 -39.52 15.04
CA GLN A 50 8.34 -39.29 14.28
C GLN A 50 7.12 -39.99 14.91
N LYS A 51 7.30 -41.22 15.38
CA LYS A 51 6.25 -42.00 16.06
C LYS A 51 5.80 -41.38 17.39
N THR A 52 6.73 -40.81 18.14
CA THR A 52 6.47 -40.09 19.40
C THR A 52 5.98 -38.65 19.18
N GLY A 53 5.94 -38.18 17.93
CA GLY A 53 5.52 -36.82 17.59
C GLY A 53 6.55 -35.73 17.94
N ARG A 54 7.78 -36.12 18.29
CA ARG A 54 8.89 -35.18 18.53
C ARG A 54 9.42 -34.59 17.23
N VAL A 55 9.31 -35.33 16.12
CA VAL A 55 9.59 -34.88 14.75
C VAL A 55 8.31 -34.96 13.92
N GLY A 56 8.07 -33.95 13.10
CA GLY A 56 6.89 -33.85 12.25
C GLY A 56 6.98 -34.65 10.95
N ARG A 57 6.03 -34.39 10.04
CA ARG A 57 6.11 -34.92 8.68
C ARG A 57 7.25 -34.23 7.93
N ILE A 58 8.10 -35.02 7.31
CA ILE A 58 9.20 -34.55 6.48
C ILE A 58 8.62 -34.10 5.14
N ASP A 59 8.77 -32.82 4.83
CA ASP A 59 8.39 -32.28 3.53
C ASP A 59 9.60 -32.29 2.60
N VAL A 60 9.39 -32.79 1.38
CA VAL A 60 10.45 -33.04 0.41
C VAL A 60 9.95 -32.51 -0.92
N ASN A 61 10.70 -31.57 -1.48
CA ASN A 61 10.49 -31.02 -2.82
C ASN A 61 11.76 -31.27 -3.64
N ILE A 62 11.62 -31.99 -4.75
CA ILE A 62 12.73 -32.33 -5.64
C ILE A 62 12.38 -31.90 -7.05
N SER A 63 13.37 -31.37 -7.76
CA SER A 63 13.31 -31.10 -9.17
C SER A 63 14.50 -31.77 -9.86
N SER A 64 14.22 -32.46 -10.96
CA SER A 64 15.24 -33.18 -11.73
C SER A 64 15.34 -32.55 -13.11
N LYS A 65 16.56 -32.18 -13.52
CA LYS A 65 16.87 -31.61 -14.85
C LYS A 65 18.21 -32.17 -15.34
N GLU A 66 18.26 -32.57 -16.61
CA GLU A 66 19.51 -33.01 -17.28
C GLU A 66 20.28 -34.10 -16.52
N GLY A 67 19.58 -35.05 -15.91
CA GLY A 67 20.21 -36.14 -15.15
C GLY A 67 20.81 -35.73 -13.81
N LYS A 68 20.51 -34.54 -13.31
CA LYS A 68 20.82 -34.09 -11.94
C LYS A 68 19.53 -33.74 -11.21
N SER A 69 19.52 -33.94 -9.90
CA SER A 69 18.40 -33.56 -9.05
C SER A 69 18.83 -32.57 -7.99
N THR A 70 18.00 -31.55 -7.79
CA THR A 70 18.14 -30.59 -6.71
C THR A 70 16.84 -30.54 -5.93
N GLY A 71 16.92 -30.43 -4.60
CA GLY A 71 15.73 -30.39 -3.78
C GLY A 71 15.95 -29.72 -2.44
N THR A 72 14.84 -29.50 -1.76
CA THR A 72 14.81 -28.96 -0.40
C THR A 72 14.03 -29.92 0.49
N VAL A 73 14.53 -30.16 1.70
CA VAL A 73 13.85 -30.95 2.72
C VAL A 73 13.62 -30.10 3.96
N LEU A 74 12.39 -30.16 4.47
CA LEU A 74 11.97 -29.46 5.67
C LEU A 74 11.58 -30.50 6.72
N ILE A 75 12.26 -30.44 7.87
CA ILE A 75 11.99 -31.35 8.99
C ILE A 75 11.55 -30.53 10.20
N PRO A 76 10.25 -30.56 10.54
CA PRO A 76 9.72 -29.95 11.75
C PRO A 76 10.20 -30.74 12.97
N SER A 77 10.62 -30.04 14.03
CA SER A 77 11.09 -30.64 15.27
C SER A 77 10.56 -29.89 16.49
N SER A 78 10.14 -30.65 17.52
CA SER A 78 9.79 -30.14 18.85
C SER A 78 10.89 -30.38 19.89
N LEU A 79 12.03 -30.91 19.44
CA LEU A 79 13.25 -31.13 20.23
C LEU A 79 13.83 -29.83 20.80
N ASP A 80 14.80 -29.96 21.69
CA ASP A 80 15.58 -28.81 22.11
C ASP A 80 16.58 -28.35 21.02
N LYS A 81 17.25 -27.22 21.27
CA LYS A 81 18.17 -26.62 20.31
C LYS A 81 19.39 -27.51 20.01
N VAL A 82 19.88 -28.24 21.02
CA VAL A 82 21.09 -29.06 20.92
C VAL A 82 20.76 -30.35 20.18
N GLU A 83 19.69 -31.04 20.58
CA GLU A 83 19.16 -32.24 19.92
C GLU A 83 18.84 -31.97 18.45
N THR A 84 18.18 -30.83 18.15
CA THR A 84 17.87 -30.43 16.77
C THR A 84 19.12 -30.20 15.93
N ALA A 85 20.16 -29.60 16.51
CA ALA A 85 21.43 -29.35 15.81
C ALA A 85 22.20 -30.66 15.56
N ILE A 86 22.22 -31.57 16.52
CA ILE A 86 22.83 -32.91 16.37
C ILE A 86 22.11 -33.68 15.26
N LEU A 87 20.78 -33.67 15.27
CA LEU A 87 19.97 -34.32 14.24
C LEU A 87 20.25 -33.73 12.84
N ALA A 88 20.31 -32.40 12.74
CA ALA A 88 20.65 -31.74 11.48
C ALA A 88 22.04 -32.13 10.96
N ALA A 89 23.03 -32.20 11.85
CA ALA A 89 24.39 -32.60 11.50
C ALA A 89 24.46 -34.07 11.02
N ALA A 90 23.72 -34.98 11.65
CA ALA A 90 23.65 -36.38 11.20
C ALA A 90 22.96 -36.53 9.84
N LEU A 91 21.97 -35.69 9.54
CA LEU A 91 21.34 -35.67 8.22
C LEU A 91 22.27 -35.16 7.12
N GLU A 92 23.23 -34.30 7.48
CA GLU A 92 24.24 -33.80 6.56
C GLU A 92 25.27 -34.87 6.16
N THR A 93 25.42 -35.94 6.96
CA THR A 93 26.36 -37.05 6.63
C THR A 93 25.84 -38.01 5.58
N ILE A 94 24.58 -37.88 5.16
CA ILE A 94 23.98 -38.74 4.13
C ILE A 94 24.63 -38.42 2.78
N ASP A 95 25.30 -39.42 2.21
CA ASP A 95 26.09 -39.31 0.97
C ASP A 95 25.46 -40.02 -0.24
N ARG A 96 24.36 -40.76 -0.02
CA ARG A 96 23.69 -41.54 -1.05
C ARG A 96 22.17 -41.50 -0.88
N ILE A 97 21.48 -41.25 -1.99
CA ILE A 97 20.02 -41.23 -2.06
C ILE A 97 19.57 -42.13 -3.20
N GLY A 98 18.83 -43.20 -2.87
CA GLY A 98 18.49 -44.25 -3.82
C GLY A 98 19.76 -44.86 -4.45
N PRO A 99 19.85 -44.95 -5.79
CA PRO A 99 21.04 -45.45 -6.47
C PRO A 99 22.14 -44.38 -6.67
N CYS A 100 21.89 -43.11 -6.34
CA CYS A 100 22.72 -41.98 -6.74
C CYS A 100 23.57 -41.43 -5.58
N MET A 101 24.77 -40.94 -5.91
CA MET A 101 25.56 -40.11 -5.00
C MET A 101 24.84 -38.78 -4.78
N ALA A 102 24.77 -38.35 -3.53
CA ALA A 102 24.12 -37.12 -3.14
C ALA A 102 24.95 -36.34 -2.11
N LYS A 103 24.72 -35.04 -2.06
CA LYS A 103 25.24 -34.15 -1.04
C LYS A 103 24.06 -33.43 -0.41
N ILE A 104 23.90 -33.62 0.89
CA ILE A 104 22.96 -32.86 1.71
C ILE A 104 23.74 -31.75 2.40
N LYS A 105 23.14 -30.56 2.51
CA LYS A 105 23.69 -29.44 3.27
C LYS A 105 22.62 -28.85 4.16
N VAL A 106 22.97 -28.55 5.42
CA VAL A 106 22.08 -27.78 6.29
C VAL A 106 22.13 -26.30 5.87
N ASP A 107 21.03 -25.77 5.35
CA ASP A 107 20.91 -24.34 5.02
C ASP A 107 20.76 -23.53 6.32
N LYS A 108 19.74 -23.87 7.11
CA LYS A 108 19.48 -23.21 8.40
C LYS A 108 18.54 -24.02 9.29
N ILE A 109 18.51 -23.66 10.57
CA ILE A 109 17.49 -24.12 11.53
C ILE A 109 16.65 -22.92 11.94
N SER A 110 15.38 -22.92 11.58
CA SER A 110 14.45 -21.81 11.82
C SER A 110 13.69 -22.01 13.13
N ASP A 111 13.73 -21.02 14.03
CA ASP A 111 12.86 -20.99 15.22
C ASP A 111 11.48 -20.45 14.82
N VAL A 112 10.47 -21.32 14.88
CA VAL A 112 9.09 -21.01 14.48
C VAL A 112 8.50 -19.89 15.35
N ARG A 113 8.87 -19.80 16.63
CA ARG A 113 8.39 -18.74 17.52
C ARG A 113 8.99 -17.39 17.13
N ALA A 114 10.27 -17.37 16.78
CA ALA A 114 10.93 -16.15 16.32
C ALA A 114 10.32 -15.64 15.00
N GLU A 115 10.05 -16.55 14.05
CA GLU A 115 9.39 -16.19 12.78
C GLU A 115 7.95 -15.72 12.99
N LYS A 116 7.15 -16.41 13.81
CA LYS A 116 5.79 -15.97 14.17
C LYS A 116 5.79 -14.59 14.82
N ARG A 117 6.73 -14.30 15.75
CA ARG A 117 6.87 -12.97 16.34
C ARG A 117 7.13 -11.90 15.28
N LYS A 118 8.02 -12.16 14.32
CA LYS A 118 8.30 -11.24 13.21
C LYS A 118 7.06 -11.01 12.34
N GLN A 119 6.31 -12.07 12.02
CA GLN A 119 5.05 -11.97 11.27
C GLN A 119 3.99 -11.17 12.01
N ILE A 120 3.88 -11.34 13.34
CA ILE A 120 2.95 -10.57 14.18
C ILE A 120 3.29 -9.08 14.11
N ILE A 121 4.59 -8.71 14.22
CA ILE A 121 5.03 -7.32 14.14
C ILE A 121 4.70 -6.71 12.77
N ASP A 122 5.06 -7.39 11.67
CA ASP A 122 4.76 -6.90 10.31
C ASP A 122 3.25 -6.76 10.07
N ARG A 123 2.46 -7.72 10.55
CA ARG A 123 1.00 -7.68 10.44
C ARG A 123 0.41 -6.53 11.24
N ALA A 124 0.88 -6.32 12.47
CA ALA A 124 0.45 -5.21 13.31
C ALA A 124 0.74 -3.85 12.66
N GLN A 125 1.94 -3.66 12.09
CA GLN A 125 2.29 -2.45 11.34
C GLN A 125 1.36 -2.20 10.15
N LYS A 126 1.02 -3.25 9.39
CA LYS A 126 0.07 -3.16 8.27
C LYS A 126 -1.34 -2.80 8.73
N ILE A 127 -1.83 -3.41 9.81
CA ILE A 127 -3.14 -3.10 10.39
C ILE A 127 -3.20 -1.63 10.81
N LEU A 128 -2.18 -1.16 11.52
CA LEU A 128 -2.08 0.23 11.96
C LEU A 128 -2.15 1.22 10.79
N LYS A 129 -1.38 0.97 9.73
CA LYS A 129 -1.40 1.78 8.50
C LYS A 129 -2.80 1.83 7.87
N THR A 130 -3.50 0.70 7.80
CA THR A 130 -4.85 0.66 7.21
C THR A 130 -5.89 1.35 8.09
N MET A 131 -5.81 1.19 9.43
CA MET A 131 -6.73 1.84 10.37
C MET A 131 -6.67 3.37 10.23
N PHE A 132 -5.47 3.94 10.28
CA PHE A 132 -5.32 5.40 10.18
C PHE A 132 -5.59 5.94 8.77
N LYS A 133 -5.33 5.16 7.72
CA LYS A 133 -5.64 5.58 6.34
C LYS A 133 -7.14 5.86 6.13
N ASN A 134 -8.01 5.19 6.90
CA ASN A 134 -9.47 5.44 6.85
C ASN A 134 -9.90 6.63 7.72
N GLU A 135 -9.22 6.93 8.83
CA GLU A 135 -9.50 8.13 9.64
C GLU A 135 -9.12 9.45 8.94
N PHE A 136 -8.04 9.45 8.15
CA PHE A 136 -7.70 10.62 7.32
C PHE A 136 -8.76 10.89 6.22
N LEU A 137 -9.38 9.85 5.66
CA LEU A 137 -10.44 10.01 4.64
C LEU A 137 -11.78 10.49 5.22
N GLU A 138 -12.08 10.18 6.48
CA GLU A 138 -13.31 10.64 7.17
C GLU A 138 -13.20 12.12 7.59
N SER A 139 -12.02 12.55 8.07
CA SER A 139 -11.79 13.95 8.45
C SER A 139 -11.84 14.90 7.24
N ASP A 140 -11.27 14.52 6.10
CA ASP A 140 -11.40 15.28 4.84
C ASP A 140 -12.86 15.37 4.37
N LYS A 141 -13.63 14.28 4.50
CA LYS A 141 -15.08 14.30 4.18
C LYS A 141 -15.90 15.17 5.13
N ILE A 142 -15.57 15.21 6.42
CA ILE A 142 -16.24 16.09 7.39
C ILE A 142 -15.92 17.55 7.06
N ILE A 143 -14.66 17.87 6.75
CA ILE A 143 -14.26 19.22 6.33
C ILE A 143 -14.96 19.60 5.03
N ASP A 144 -15.06 18.70 4.06
CA ASP A 144 -15.75 18.96 2.80
C ASP A 144 -17.28 19.05 2.97
N ALA A 145 -17.87 18.25 3.85
CA ALA A 145 -19.30 18.33 4.20
C ALA A 145 -19.63 19.62 4.95
N VAL A 146 -18.77 20.07 5.88
CA VAL A 146 -18.90 21.36 6.57
C VAL A 146 -18.67 22.51 5.58
N ARG A 147 -17.68 22.43 4.68
CA ARG A 147 -17.47 23.41 3.60
C ARG A 147 -18.66 23.45 2.64
N GLN A 148 -19.31 22.32 2.35
CA GLN A 148 -20.53 22.27 1.54
C GLN A 148 -21.74 22.84 2.29
N ALA A 149 -21.89 22.53 3.58
CA ALA A 149 -22.99 23.04 4.41
C ALA A 149 -22.90 24.56 4.65
N VAL A 150 -21.68 25.12 4.70
CA VAL A 150 -21.44 26.57 4.78
C VAL A 150 -21.53 27.25 3.40
N ARG A 151 -21.48 26.50 2.30
CA ARG A 151 -21.65 26.99 0.91
C ARG A 151 -23.12 26.94 0.46
N ILE A 152 -24.02 27.48 1.27
CA ILE A 152 -25.30 27.98 0.77
C ILE A 152 -25.29 29.49 0.91
N GLU A 153 -24.46 30.11 0.09
CA GLU A 153 -24.73 31.44 -0.40
C GLU A 153 -24.67 31.29 -1.92
N GLU A 154 -25.84 31.21 -2.53
CA GLU A 154 -25.99 31.04 -3.96
C GLU A 154 -25.36 32.22 -4.70
N ILE A 155 -24.85 31.94 -5.90
CA ILE A 155 -24.52 32.98 -6.87
C ILE A 155 -25.74 33.90 -7.04
N SER A 156 -25.52 35.20 -6.89
CA SER A 156 -26.55 36.21 -7.06
C SER A 156 -26.47 36.83 -8.46
N GLU A 157 -27.45 37.65 -8.80
CA GLU A 157 -27.43 38.46 -10.01
C GLU A 157 -27.31 39.94 -9.63
N TYR A 158 -26.50 40.69 -10.38
CA TYR A 158 -26.29 42.13 -10.15
C TYR A 158 -26.76 42.98 -11.34
N GLY A 159 -27.38 44.12 -11.02
CA GLY A 159 -27.73 45.15 -12.01
C GLY A 159 -28.93 44.82 -12.89
N ALA A 160 -29.25 45.72 -13.81
CA ALA A 160 -30.31 45.52 -14.80
C ALA A 160 -29.93 44.44 -15.83
N SER A 161 -28.63 44.27 -16.07
CA SER A 161 -28.07 43.24 -16.93
C SER A 161 -28.05 41.83 -16.33
N ARG A 162 -28.45 41.67 -15.05
CA ARG A 162 -28.50 40.38 -14.33
C ARG A 162 -27.19 39.60 -14.41
N LEU A 163 -26.10 40.29 -14.12
CA LEU A 163 -24.76 39.74 -14.22
C LEU A 163 -24.51 38.71 -13.11
N PRO A 164 -23.89 37.56 -13.39
CA PRO A 164 -23.49 36.61 -12.36
C PRO A 164 -22.58 37.31 -11.34
N ALA A 165 -22.94 37.22 -10.07
CA ALA A 165 -22.28 37.95 -9.01
C ALA A 165 -22.20 37.13 -7.71
N GLY A 166 -21.26 37.51 -6.85
CA GLY A 166 -21.23 37.08 -5.47
C GLY A 166 -22.27 37.84 -4.65
N PRO A 167 -22.78 37.25 -3.56
CA PRO A 167 -23.85 37.83 -2.75
C PRO A 167 -23.48 39.18 -2.12
N HIS A 168 -22.18 39.46 -1.92
CA HIS A 168 -21.72 40.69 -1.27
C HIS A 168 -21.25 41.78 -2.24
N VAL A 169 -21.43 41.64 -3.56
CA VAL A 169 -21.01 42.68 -4.54
C VAL A 169 -21.64 44.04 -4.25
N LYS A 170 -22.89 44.06 -3.78
CA LYS A 170 -23.59 45.32 -3.45
C LYS A 170 -23.03 46.00 -2.21
N ASP A 171 -22.72 45.22 -1.18
CA ASP A 171 -22.40 45.74 0.17
C ASP A 171 -20.89 45.89 0.42
N SER A 172 -20.03 45.30 -0.42
CA SER A 172 -18.57 45.37 -0.25
C SER A 172 -18.01 46.70 -0.76
N ASP A 173 -17.00 47.24 -0.07
CA ASP A 173 -16.30 48.48 -0.49
C ASP A 173 -15.34 48.24 -1.67
N ALA A 174 -14.94 46.99 -1.87
CA ALA A 174 -14.10 46.54 -2.98
C ALA A 174 -14.77 45.39 -3.74
N ILE A 175 -14.54 45.31 -5.05
CA ILE A 175 -15.09 44.28 -5.93
C ILE A 175 -14.02 43.73 -6.88
N ILE A 176 -14.23 42.48 -7.32
CA ILE A 176 -13.39 41.81 -8.31
C ILE A 176 -14.20 41.58 -9.57
N ILE A 177 -13.70 42.06 -10.71
CA ILE A 177 -14.31 41.81 -12.03
C ILE A 177 -13.65 40.58 -12.67
N VAL A 178 -14.47 39.64 -13.13
CA VAL A 178 -14.05 38.42 -13.83
C VAL A 178 -14.78 38.25 -15.17
N GLU A 179 -14.33 37.32 -16.00
CA GLU A 179 -14.88 37.13 -17.35
C GLU A 179 -16.29 36.54 -17.31
N GLY A 180 -16.49 35.45 -16.58
CA GLY A 180 -17.75 34.71 -16.65
C GLY A 180 -18.21 34.09 -15.34
N ARG A 181 -19.41 33.50 -15.40
CA ARG A 181 -20.07 32.79 -14.30
C ARG A 181 -19.19 31.72 -13.64
N SER A 182 -18.39 31.00 -14.43
CA SER A 182 -17.51 29.95 -13.92
C SER A 182 -16.47 30.50 -12.93
N ASP A 183 -15.96 31.69 -13.19
CA ASP A 183 -14.95 32.35 -12.36
C ASP A 183 -15.57 32.84 -11.06
N VAL A 184 -16.77 33.41 -11.13
CA VAL A 184 -17.57 33.78 -9.94
C VAL A 184 -17.79 32.55 -9.06
N LEU A 185 -18.23 31.42 -9.63
CA LEU A 185 -18.42 30.18 -8.87
C LEU A 185 -17.11 29.64 -8.31
N ASN A 186 -16.00 29.77 -9.03
CA ASN A 186 -14.70 29.34 -8.55
C ASN A 186 -14.23 30.18 -7.36
N LEU A 187 -14.33 31.50 -7.44
CA LEU A 187 -13.97 32.41 -6.36
C LEU A 187 -14.89 32.23 -5.14
N LEU A 188 -16.19 32.01 -5.35
CA LEU A 188 -17.13 31.66 -4.27
C LEU A 188 -16.74 30.36 -3.55
N LYS A 189 -16.24 29.35 -4.28
CA LYS A 189 -15.71 28.13 -3.64
C LYS A 189 -14.55 28.46 -2.69
N TYR A 190 -13.70 29.43 -3.02
CA TYR A 190 -12.59 29.86 -2.16
C TYR A 190 -12.97 30.92 -1.12
N GLY A 191 -14.27 31.23 -0.96
CA GLY A 191 -14.77 32.15 0.05
C GLY A 191 -14.70 33.63 -0.33
N ILE A 192 -14.41 33.92 -1.60
CA ILE A 192 -14.42 35.28 -2.15
C ILE A 192 -15.82 35.57 -2.68
N LYS A 193 -16.51 36.55 -2.09
CA LYS A 193 -17.97 36.75 -2.28
C LYS A 193 -18.36 38.09 -2.91
N ASN A 194 -17.38 38.90 -3.30
CA ASN A 194 -17.52 40.25 -3.86
C ASN A 194 -17.10 40.31 -5.34
N THR A 195 -17.37 39.24 -6.09
CA THR A 195 -17.00 39.10 -7.50
C THR A 195 -18.18 39.36 -8.43
N VAL A 196 -18.00 40.06 -9.55
CA VAL A 196 -19.01 40.24 -10.62
C VAL A 196 -18.43 39.86 -11.99
N ALA A 197 -19.21 39.16 -12.81
CA ALA A 197 -18.82 38.78 -14.17
C ALA A 197 -19.28 39.80 -15.23
N VAL A 198 -18.48 40.02 -16.28
CA VAL A 198 -18.85 40.87 -17.43
C VAL A 198 -19.56 40.12 -18.56
N GLU A 199 -19.42 38.79 -18.63
CA GLU A 199 -20.05 37.89 -19.62
C GLU A 199 -19.81 38.33 -21.08
N GLY A 200 -18.61 38.84 -21.38
CA GLY A 200 -18.20 39.25 -22.72
C GLY A 200 -17.19 40.39 -22.74
N THR A 201 -16.72 40.76 -23.94
CA THR A 201 -15.71 41.82 -24.13
C THR A 201 -16.28 43.24 -24.03
N ASN A 202 -17.59 43.42 -24.15
CA ASN A 202 -18.25 44.71 -24.01
C ASN A 202 -18.73 44.89 -22.56
N VAL A 203 -18.03 45.73 -21.79
CA VAL A 203 -18.28 45.90 -20.36
C VAL A 203 -19.68 46.51 -20.12
N PRO A 204 -20.57 45.86 -19.35
CA PRO A 204 -21.90 46.39 -19.05
C PRO A 204 -21.86 47.69 -18.24
N LYS A 205 -22.85 48.57 -18.46
CA LYS A 205 -22.98 49.83 -17.71
C LYS A 205 -23.05 49.62 -16.19
N ASP A 206 -23.71 48.55 -15.75
CA ASP A 206 -23.81 48.21 -14.33
C ASP A 206 -22.42 48.00 -13.68
N VAL A 207 -21.46 47.46 -14.42
CA VAL A 207 -20.07 47.25 -13.96
C VAL A 207 -19.28 48.56 -13.97
N ILE A 208 -19.48 49.37 -15.01
CA ILE A 208 -18.87 50.71 -15.11
C ILE A 208 -19.31 51.59 -13.94
N ASP A 209 -20.60 51.59 -13.61
CA ASP A 209 -21.12 52.42 -12.52
C ASP A 209 -20.69 51.90 -11.14
N LEU A 210 -20.58 50.58 -10.98
CA LEU A 210 -19.95 49.97 -9.81
C LEU A 210 -18.52 50.47 -9.61
N SER A 211 -17.72 50.49 -10.68
CA SER A 211 -16.29 50.84 -10.62
C SER A 211 -16.02 52.25 -10.10
N LYS A 212 -16.95 53.19 -10.36
CA LYS A 212 -16.84 54.58 -9.87
C LYS A 212 -17.09 54.74 -8.38
N THR A 213 -17.69 53.74 -7.74
CA THR A 213 -18.14 53.83 -6.34
C THR A 213 -17.40 52.88 -5.41
N LYS A 214 -16.61 51.95 -5.95
CA LYS A 214 -15.94 50.87 -5.22
C LYS A 214 -14.54 50.64 -5.76
N ILE A 215 -13.63 50.20 -4.90
CA ILE A 215 -12.28 49.79 -5.32
C ILE A 215 -12.42 48.56 -6.21
N THR A 216 -11.89 48.61 -7.43
CA THR A 216 -12.19 47.62 -8.46
C THR A 216 -10.91 46.99 -8.98
N THR A 217 -10.81 45.66 -8.84
CA THR A 217 -9.68 44.88 -9.36
C THR A 217 -10.16 43.96 -10.48
N ALA A 218 -9.49 44.00 -11.63
CA ALA A 218 -9.73 43.05 -12.72
C ALA A 218 -8.93 41.76 -12.51
N PHE A 219 -9.60 40.61 -12.49
CA PHE A 219 -9.00 39.29 -12.38
C PHE A 219 -9.46 38.44 -13.57
N LEU A 220 -8.67 38.48 -14.64
CA LEU A 220 -9.02 37.96 -15.96
C LEU A 220 -8.04 36.86 -16.37
N ASP A 221 -8.45 36.01 -17.30
CA ASP A 221 -7.59 34.97 -17.83
C ASP A 221 -6.47 35.59 -18.68
N GLY A 222 -5.28 35.00 -18.64
CA GLY A 222 -4.11 35.47 -19.39
C GLY A 222 -4.18 35.17 -20.88
N ASP A 223 -5.37 35.20 -21.47
CA ASP A 223 -5.62 34.89 -22.87
C ASP A 223 -6.13 36.10 -23.66
N ARG A 224 -6.40 35.89 -24.95
CA ARG A 224 -6.83 36.97 -25.83
C ARG A 224 -8.18 37.57 -25.42
N GLY A 225 -9.08 36.79 -24.83
CA GLY A 225 -10.38 37.25 -24.35
C GLY A 225 -10.21 38.19 -23.16
N GLY A 226 -9.46 37.74 -22.15
CA GLY A 226 -9.12 38.54 -20.98
C GLY A 226 -8.36 39.82 -21.30
N GLU A 227 -7.40 39.77 -22.23
CA GLU A 227 -6.70 40.97 -22.70
C GLU A 227 -7.64 42.02 -23.34
N LEU A 228 -8.65 41.58 -24.08
CA LEU A 228 -9.63 42.49 -24.70
C LEU A 228 -10.57 43.10 -23.65
N ILE A 229 -11.01 42.30 -22.67
CA ILE A 229 -11.82 42.78 -21.54
C ILE A 229 -11.03 43.82 -20.73
N LEU A 230 -9.76 43.56 -20.42
CA LEU A 230 -8.91 44.48 -19.68
C LEU A 230 -8.74 45.82 -20.42
N LYS A 231 -8.52 45.78 -21.74
CA LYS A 231 -8.41 46.98 -22.57
C LYS A 231 -9.70 47.80 -22.58
N GLU A 232 -10.86 47.15 -22.56
CA GLU A 232 -12.15 47.83 -22.50
C GLU A 232 -12.39 48.43 -21.11
N LEU A 233 -12.10 47.69 -20.04
CA LEU A 233 -12.21 48.18 -18.66
C LEU A 233 -11.34 49.41 -18.43
N LEU A 234 -10.08 49.40 -18.87
CA LEU A 234 -9.18 50.56 -18.76
C LEU A 234 -9.67 51.81 -19.50
N GLN A 235 -10.53 51.64 -20.52
CA GLN A 235 -11.10 52.76 -21.29
C GLN A 235 -12.41 53.27 -20.71
N THR A 236 -13.19 52.40 -20.05
CA THR A 236 -14.61 52.66 -19.73
C THR A 236 -14.91 52.66 -18.24
N ALA A 237 -14.06 52.05 -17.40
CA ALA A 237 -14.23 51.84 -15.96
C ALA A 237 -13.04 52.39 -15.16
N ASP A 238 -13.26 52.62 -13.86
CA ASP A 238 -12.22 53.06 -12.92
C ASP A 238 -11.66 51.83 -12.19
N ILE A 239 -10.48 51.37 -12.59
CA ILE A 239 -9.85 50.15 -12.08
C ILE A 239 -8.46 50.45 -11.51
N ASP A 240 -8.11 49.76 -10.42
CA ASP A 240 -6.82 49.87 -9.71
C ASP A 240 -5.77 48.91 -10.28
#